data_AF-K5VBA4-F1
#
_entry.id   AF-K5VBA4-F1
#
_cell.length_a   1.000
_cell.length_b   1.000
_cell.length_c   1.000
_cell.angle_alpha   90.00
_cell.angle_beta   90.00
_cell.angle_gamma   90.00
#
_symmetry.space_group_name_H-M   'P 1'
#
loop_
_entity.id
_entity.type
_entity.pdbx_description
1 polymer ?
#
loop_
_entity_poly.entity_id
_entity_poly.type
_entity_poly.pdbx_seq_one_letter_code
_entity_poly.pdbx_strand_id
1 'polypeptide(L)'
;IAESLRVPKSWPNKLHVEKLGLRSNGLFIFAATAVKYVGDPVYGDPVGRLERLMSATAEAGPHQLLDELYLQVLETAFPDMSDDLSTRVKSILGSIVIAQDPLPVSGLSRLVGLSVDTVYNILSGLRSVLIVPESEASTSAIRVIHPTFAEFLIDSGRCTNQSFVVNSQQQHARLLRGCLKALQELRRDICDIRDPSLLNTEIPNLLDRREKAIPPHLKYACQHWCTHLVNGEPSSVEILEPLVELVENRLLYWVEACSVLGVLREAISVLLSDCERLIVGYFPAISGSALQLYHLIPLLIPRKTALARIYAGECRAENSVKVFGGVTDSWDACLGTVTAHEGQEVSAVDFSPDGRTIVSSGEDNKIRLWDAHTCTLLLVLFGHSNRVRSVKYSPDGARIVSAADDCTVKIWDAVSGVLLCALEGHTDWVPCAVFTPDGR
;
A
#
# COMPACT_ATOMS: atom_id res chain seq x y z
N ILE A 1 8.18 -33.59 32.63
CA ILE A 1 8.65 -32.22 32.93
C ILE A 1 9.44 -32.18 34.24
N ALA A 2 8.95 -32.72 35.37
CA ALA A 2 9.69 -32.69 36.65
C ALA A 2 11.03 -33.46 36.64
N GLU A 3 11.09 -34.64 36.01
CA GLU A 3 12.33 -35.44 35.93
C GLU A 3 13.38 -34.84 34.98
N SER A 4 12.95 -34.12 33.94
CA SER A 4 13.85 -33.47 32.98
C SER A 4 14.44 -32.15 33.48
N LEU A 5 13.81 -31.49 34.47
CA LEU A 5 14.18 -30.15 34.95
C LEU A 5 14.77 -30.13 36.38
N ARG A 6 15.03 -31.30 36.98
CA ARG A 6 15.60 -31.44 38.35
C ARG A 6 14.85 -30.64 39.43
N VAL A 7 13.53 -30.51 39.30
CA VAL A 7 12.67 -29.80 40.27
C VAL A 7 12.05 -30.77 41.27
N PRO A 8 11.77 -30.36 42.52
CA PRO A 8 11.11 -31.21 43.50
C PRO A 8 9.76 -31.74 42.97
N LYS A 9 9.41 -33.00 43.27
CA LYS A 9 8.11 -33.58 42.87
C LYS A 9 6.89 -32.81 43.41
N SER A 10 7.08 -32.08 44.52
CA SER A 10 6.06 -31.21 45.13
C SER A 10 5.95 -29.84 44.46
N TRP A 11 6.77 -29.55 43.45
CA TRP A 11 6.81 -28.27 42.75
C TRP A 11 6.19 -28.38 41.34
N PRO A 12 5.38 -27.40 40.91
CA PRO A 12 4.82 -26.32 41.72
C PRO A 12 3.76 -26.85 42.71
N ASN A 13 3.72 -26.30 43.93
CA ASN A 13 2.71 -26.67 44.93
C ASN A 13 1.41 -25.87 44.71
N LYS A 14 0.34 -26.24 45.44
CA LYS A 14 -0.98 -25.58 45.33
C LYS A 14 -0.91 -24.07 45.60
N LEU A 15 -0.08 -23.64 46.55
CA LEU A 15 0.09 -22.23 46.90
C LEU A 15 0.69 -21.42 45.73
N HIS A 16 1.65 -21.99 44.99
CA HIS A 16 2.20 -21.35 43.80
C HIS A 16 1.12 -21.15 42.72
N VAL A 17 0.29 -22.18 42.49
CA VAL A 17 -0.79 -22.12 41.49
C VAL A 17 -1.86 -21.09 41.90
N GLU A 18 -2.26 -21.07 43.17
CA GLU A 18 -3.23 -20.09 43.70
C GLU A 18 -2.70 -18.65 43.60
N LYS A 19 -1.42 -18.42 43.95
CA LYS A 19 -0.78 -17.10 43.83
C LYS A 19 -0.66 -16.64 42.38
N LEU A 20 -0.24 -17.53 41.46
CA LEU A 20 -0.18 -17.21 40.04
C LEU A 20 -1.58 -16.91 39.46
N GLY A 21 -2.59 -17.66 39.92
CA GLY A 21 -4.00 -17.42 39.58
C GLY A 21 -4.47 -16.04 40.02
N LEU A 22 -4.21 -15.65 41.27
CA LEU A 22 -4.51 -14.30 41.77
C LEU A 22 -3.75 -13.23 40.97
N ARG A 23 -2.47 -13.44 40.71
CA ARG A 23 -1.63 -12.50 39.95
C ARG A 23 -2.09 -12.30 38.51
N SER A 24 -2.68 -13.33 37.89
CA SER A 24 -3.24 -13.19 36.54
C SER A 24 -4.36 -12.14 36.46
N ASN A 25 -4.96 -11.78 37.60
CA ASN A 25 -6.02 -10.78 37.70
C ASN A 25 -7.15 -11.00 36.66
N GLY A 26 -7.50 -12.27 36.42
CA GLY A 26 -8.51 -12.68 35.44
C GLY A 26 -8.05 -12.70 33.98
N LEU A 27 -6.82 -12.27 33.67
CA LEU A 27 -6.27 -12.34 32.31
C LEU A 27 -5.76 -13.76 32.00
N PHE A 28 -6.54 -14.49 31.21
CA PHE A 28 -6.14 -15.80 30.69
C PHE A 28 -4.77 -15.73 29.96
N ILE A 29 -4.54 -14.67 29.19
CA ILE A 29 -3.29 -14.51 28.44
C ILE A 29 -2.06 -14.39 29.36
N PHE A 30 -2.20 -13.74 30.52
CA PHE A 30 -1.13 -13.68 31.51
C PHE A 30 -0.85 -15.10 32.04
N ALA A 31 -1.87 -15.81 32.49
CA ALA A 31 -1.72 -17.15 33.04
C ALA A 31 -1.11 -18.13 32.02
N ALA A 32 -1.61 -18.13 30.79
CA ALA A 32 -1.11 -18.99 29.72
C ALA A 32 0.35 -18.68 29.36
N THR A 33 0.70 -17.39 29.25
CA THR A 33 2.08 -16.96 28.95
C THR A 33 3.02 -17.29 30.10
N ALA A 34 2.61 -17.07 31.35
CA ALA A 34 3.41 -17.37 32.54
C ALA A 34 3.68 -18.87 32.68
N VAL A 35 2.67 -19.71 32.47
CA VAL A 35 2.83 -21.18 32.49
C VAL A 35 3.79 -21.65 31.40
N LYS A 36 3.65 -21.13 30.17
CA LYS A 36 4.60 -21.44 29.08
C LYS A 36 6.01 -20.95 29.42
N TYR A 37 6.14 -19.72 29.89
CA TYR A 37 7.41 -19.11 30.26
C TYR A 37 8.10 -19.86 31.38
N VAL A 38 7.41 -20.30 32.43
CA VAL A 38 8.00 -21.08 33.55
C VAL A 38 8.32 -22.52 33.11
N GLY A 39 7.47 -23.11 32.27
CA GLY A 39 7.61 -24.49 31.81
C GLY A 39 8.60 -24.69 30.66
N ASP A 40 9.06 -23.61 30.01
CA ASP A 40 9.95 -23.71 28.86
C ASP A 40 11.33 -24.27 29.29
N PRO A 41 11.77 -25.41 28.73
CA PRO A 41 13.06 -26.00 29.09
C PRO A 41 14.26 -25.19 28.59
N VAL A 42 14.09 -24.29 27.61
CA VAL A 42 15.19 -23.52 27.00
C VAL A 42 15.82 -22.56 27.99
N TYR A 43 15.02 -21.88 28.84
CA TYR A 43 15.53 -20.84 29.73
C TYR A 43 16.22 -21.37 31.00
N GLY A 44 16.12 -22.67 31.33
CA GLY A 44 16.63 -23.20 32.61
C GLY A 44 15.92 -22.61 33.84
N ASP A 45 16.31 -23.02 35.05
CA ASP A 45 15.81 -22.49 36.34
C ASP A 45 14.29 -22.15 36.41
N PRO A 46 13.40 -23.16 36.30
CA PRO A 46 11.95 -22.93 36.36
C PRO A 46 11.49 -22.41 37.74
N VAL A 47 12.22 -22.71 38.82
CA VAL A 47 11.90 -22.25 40.18
C VAL A 47 12.16 -20.76 40.31
N GLY A 48 13.36 -20.29 39.97
CA GLY A 48 13.69 -18.87 40.06
C GLY A 48 12.88 -18.00 39.12
N ARG A 49 12.47 -18.51 37.94
CA ARG A 49 11.50 -17.84 37.06
C ARG A 49 10.15 -17.63 37.73
N LEU A 50 9.61 -18.66 38.37
CA LEU A 50 8.34 -18.57 39.08
C LEU A 50 8.43 -17.61 40.28
N GLU A 51 9.52 -17.65 41.04
CA GLU A 51 9.73 -16.73 42.16
C GLU A 51 9.85 -15.27 41.68
N ARG A 52 10.55 -14.99 40.58
CA ARG A 52 10.62 -13.64 39.97
C ARG A 52 9.26 -13.13 39.50
N LEU A 53 8.45 -14.02 38.92
CA LEU A 53 7.06 -13.67 38.59
C LEU A 53 6.23 -13.40 39.83
N MET A 54 6.54 -14.02 40.97
CA MET A 54 5.80 -13.83 42.21
C MET A 54 6.28 -12.61 43.02
N SER A 55 7.51 -12.13 42.82
CA SER A 55 8.12 -11.05 43.61
C SER A 55 7.77 -9.62 43.17
N ALA A 56 7.26 -9.40 41.97
CA ALA A 56 6.92 -8.05 41.50
C ALA A 56 5.66 -7.47 42.21
N THR A 57 5.60 -6.14 42.37
CA THR A 57 4.72 -5.41 43.31
C THR A 57 3.21 -5.53 43.01
N ALA A 58 2.40 -5.39 44.07
CA ALA A 58 0.97 -5.71 44.09
C ALA A 58 0.02 -4.60 43.57
N GLU A 59 0.55 -3.41 43.22
CA GLU A 59 -0.28 -2.24 42.85
C GLU A 59 -0.45 -2.05 41.33
N ALA A 60 0.14 -2.92 40.51
CA ALA A 60 0.08 -2.81 39.06
C ALA A 60 -1.27 -3.26 38.48
N GLY A 61 -1.80 -2.49 37.53
CA GLY A 61 -3.01 -2.86 36.79
C GLY A 61 -2.81 -4.14 35.94
N PRO A 62 -3.89 -4.80 35.50
CA PRO A 62 -3.81 -6.08 34.76
C PRO A 62 -2.93 -6.00 33.50
N HIS A 63 -2.97 -4.88 32.77
CA HIS A 63 -2.13 -4.68 31.59
C HIS A 63 -0.65 -4.45 31.92
N GLN A 64 -0.35 -3.76 33.03
CA GLN A 64 1.02 -3.54 33.48
C GLN A 64 1.68 -4.85 33.90
N LEU A 65 0.96 -5.73 34.60
CA LEU A 65 1.45 -7.07 34.94
C LEU A 65 1.76 -7.90 33.68
N LEU A 66 0.94 -7.77 32.64
CA LEU A 66 1.19 -8.45 31.37
C LEU A 66 2.43 -7.89 30.66
N ASP A 67 2.62 -6.57 30.67
CA ASP A 67 3.80 -5.91 30.09
C ASP A 67 5.09 -6.29 30.85
N GLU A 68 5.04 -6.38 32.18
CA GLU A 68 6.13 -6.90 33.01
C GLU A 68 6.48 -8.36 32.65
N LEU A 69 5.47 -9.22 32.45
CA LEU A 69 5.67 -10.61 32.04
C LEU A 69 6.34 -10.69 30.65
N TYR A 70 5.90 -9.88 29.69
CA TYR A 70 6.54 -9.83 28.37
C TYR A 70 7.98 -9.35 28.44
N LEU A 71 8.27 -8.35 29.26
CA LEU A 71 9.64 -7.88 29.47
C LEU A 71 10.52 -8.96 30.11
N GLN A 72 10.02 -9.66 31.13
CA GLN A 72 10.75 -10.76 31.76
C GLN A 72 11.05 -11.90 30.77
N VAL A 73 10.11 -12.22 29.86
CA VAL A 73 10.33 -13.20 28.78
C VAL A 73 11.49 -12.76 27.89
N LEU A 74 11.49 -11.50 27.43
CA LEU A 74 12.52 -10.96 26.55
C LEU A 74 13.90 -10.90 27.22
N GLU A 75 13.98 -10.40 28.44
CA GLU A 75 15.24 -10.29 29.19
C GLU A 75 15.82 -11.65 29.57
N THR A 76 14.96 -12.64 29.81
CA THR A 76 15.42 -14.02 30.06
C THR A 76 15.89 -14.70 28.77
N ALA A 77 15.25 -14.40 27.62
CA ALA A 77 15.68 -14.89 26.33
C ALA A 77 17.03 -14.28 25.88
N PHE A 78 17.30 -13.03 26.29
CA PHE A 78 18.46 -12.26 25.88
C PHE A 78 19.15 -11.56 27.07
N PRO A 79 19.81 -12.31 27.96
CA PRO A 79 20.40 -11.75 29.20
C PRO A 79 21.57 -10.79 28.92
N ASP A 80 22.42 -11.10 27.94
CA ASP A 80 23.59 -10.32 27.55
C ASP A 80 23.34 -9.55 26.25
N MET A 81 22.48 -8.52 26.32
CA MET A 81 22.06 -7.76 25.15
C MET A 81 23.13 -6.79 24.66
N SER A 82 23.76 -7.13 23.52
CA SER A 82 24.61 -6.21 22.75
C SER A 82 23.80 -5.37 21.74
N ASP A 83 24.34 -4.24 21.30
CA ASP A 83 23.69 -3.36 20.30
C ASP A 83 23.42 -4.07 18.96
N ASP A 84 24.36 -4.92 18.53
CA ASP A 84 24.26 -5.71 17.30
C ASP A 84 23.18 -6.80 17.42
N LEU A 85 23.10 -7.48 18.57
CA LEU A 85 22.04 -8.45 18.83
C LEU A 85 20.67 -7.76 18.97
N SER A 86 20.59 -6.63 19.68
CA SER A 86 19.40 -5.78 19.78
C SER A 86 18.89 -5.38 18.40
N THR A 87 19.78 -4.97 17.49
CA THR A 87 19.44 -4.63 16.11
C THR A 87 18.81 -5.82 15.36
N ARG A 88 19.41 -7.03 15.48
CA ARG A 88 18.84 -8.25 14.88
C ARG A 88 17.49 -8.64 15.47
N VAL A 89 17.37 -8.63 16.80
CA VAL A 89 16.13 -8.97 17.51
C VAL A 89 15.01 -8.02 17.10
N LYS A 90 15.26 -6.71 17.10
CA LYS A 90 14.30 -5.70 16.62
C LYS A 90 13.93 -5.93 15.16
N SER A 91 14.89 -6.21 14.29
CA SER A 91 14.63 -6.48 12.87
C SER A 91 13.67 -7.67 12.69
N ILE A 92 13.92 -8.78 13.39
CA ILE A 92 13.11 -10.00 13.31
C ILE A 92 11.73 -9.81 13.95
N LEU A 93 11.67 -9.39 15.22
CA LEU A 93 10.41 -9.24 15.95
C LEU A 93 9.55 -8.13 15.34
N GLY A 94 10.18 -7.01 15.00
CA GLY A 94 9.49 -5.93 14.33
C GLY A 94 8.87 -6.37 13.01
N SER A 95 9.62 -7.12 12.20
CA SER A 95 9.10 -7.69 10.95
C SER A 95 7.92 -8.63 11.18
N ILE A 96 7.95 -9.50 12.20
CA ILE A 96 6.83 -10.39 12.54
C ILE A 96 5.60 -9.60 12.97
N VAL A 97 5.81 -8.52 13.72
CA VAL A 97 4.75 -7.69 14.30
C VAL A 97 4.01 -6.87 13.23
N ILE A 98 4.73 -6.30 12.27
CA ILE A 98 4.12 -5.46 11.21
C ILE A 98 3.77 -6.24 9.92
N ALA A 99 4.10 -7.54 9.87
CA ALA A 99 3.80 -8.36 8.72
C ALA A 99 2.28 -8.45 8.48
N GLN A 100 1.85 -8.23 7.24
CA GLN A 100 0.43 -8.30 6.88
C GLN A 100 -0.07 -9.75 6.87
N ASP A 101 0.77 -10.65 6.37
CA ASP A 101 0.58 -12.10 6.43
C ASP A 101 1.72 -12.78 7.21
N PRO A 102 1.41 -13.75 8.08
CA PRO A 102 2.41 -14.55 8.79
C PRO A 102 3.35 -15.30 7.83
N LEU A 103 4.66 -15.21 8.09
CA LEU A 103 5.69 -15.83 7.28
C LEU A 103 6.34 -17.03 7.98
N PRO A 104 6.75 -18.08 7.25
CA PRO A 104 7.63 -19.11 7.80
C PRO A 104 9.05 -18.53 8.03
N VAL A 105 9.85 -19.24 8.82
CA VAL A 105 11.24 -18.84 9.16
C VAL A 105 12.07 -18.57 7.90
N SER A 106 11.96 -19.43 6.90
CA SER A 106 12.63 -19.28 5.60
C SER A 106 12.17 -18.06 4.81
N GLY A 107 10.88 -17.72 4.85
CA GLY A 107 10.36 -16.53 4.20
C GLY A 107 10.82 -15.26 4.90
N LEU A 108 10.75 -15.25 6.23
CA LEU A 108 11.19 -14.11 7.04
C LEU A 108 12.68 -13.86 6.88
N SER A 109 13.52 -14.91 6.91
CA SER A 109 14.98 -14.80 6.78
C SER A 109 15.40 -14.13 5.47
N ARG A 110 14.72 -14.43 4.37
CA ARG A 110 14.93 -13.79 3.06
C ARG A 110 14.58 -12.31 3.07
N LEU A 111 13.46 -11.92 3.68
CA LEU A 111 13.05 -10.51 3.74
C LEU A 111 13.93 -9.67 4.66
N VAL A 112 14.35 -10.20 5.81
CA VAL A 112 15.22 -9.46 6.75
C VAL A 112 16.71 -9.53 6.39
N GLY A 113 17.09 -10.43 5.47
CA GLY A 113 18.47 -10.59 5.02
C GLY A 113 19.39 -11.30 6.03
N LEU A 114 18.84 -12.20 6.85
CA LEU A 114 19.59 -12.98 7.85
C LEU A 114 19.58 -14.48 7.48
N SER A 115 20.50 -15.27 8.05
CA SER A 115 20.46 -16.73 7.87
C SER A 115 19.24 -17.34 8.58
N VAL A 116 18.73 -18.46 8.05
CA VAL A 116 17.62 -19.22 8.65
C VAL A 116 17.95 -19.56 10.10
N ASP A 117 19.17 -20.07 10.36
CA ASP A 117 19.64 -20.45 11.69
C ASP A 117 19.63 -19.27 12.66
N THR A 118 20.06 -18.08 12.21
CA THR A 118 20.07 -16.87 13.05
C THR A 118 18.65 -16.48 13.45
N VAL A 119 17.72 -16.49 12.49
CA VAL A 119 16.30 -16.19 12.76
C VAL A 119 15.70 -17.25 13.68
N TYR A 120 15.94 -18.53 13.39
CA TYR A 120 15.40 -19.64 14.18
C TYR A 120 15.90 -19.61 15.63
N ASN A 121 17.20 -19.42 15.83
CA ASN A 121 17.81 -19.36 17.16
C ASN A 121 17.25 -18.22 18.00
N ILE A 122 17.11 -17.01 17.42
CA ILE A 122 16.50 -15.86 18.11
C ILE A 122 15.04 -16.15 18.50
N LEU A 123 14.25 -16.76 17.62
CA LEU A 123 12.84 -17.07 17.88
C LEU A 123 12.65 -18.25 18.83
N SER A 124 13.59 -19.21 18.85
CA SER A 124 13.49 -20.42 19.68
C SER A 124 13.34 -20.11 21.17
N GLY A 125 13.98 -19.03 21.62
CA GLY A 125 13.88 -18.50 22.97
C GLY A 125 12.68 -17.58 23.19
N LEU A 126 11.64 -17.62 22.36
CA LEU A 126 10.44 -16.77 22.49
C LEU A 126 9.14 -17.58 22.31
N ARG A 127 9.18 -18.90 22.48
CA ARG A 127 8.03 -19.81 22.32
C ARG A 127 6.89 -19.59 23.31
N SER A 128 7.16 -18.87 24.40
CA SER A 128 6.15 -18.45 25.37
C SER A 128 5.20 -17.37 24.81
N VAL A 129 5.66 -16.57 23.85
CA VAL A 129 4.93 -15.44 23.25
C VAL A 129 4.72 -15.58 21.73
N LEU A 130 5.48 -16.45 21.07
CA LEU A 130 5.38 -16.78 19.65
C LEU A 130 5.09 -18.27 19.43
N ILE A 131 4.31 -18.57 18.40
CA ILE A 131 4.22 -19.90 17.80
C ILE A 131 5.38 -20.01 16.82
N VAL A 132 6.42 -20.75 17.20
CA VAL A 132 7.61 -21.00 16.39
C VAL A 132 7.61 -22.46 15.94
N PRO A 133 7.81 -22.75 14.64
CA PRO A 133 7.84 -24.13 14.15
C PRO A 133 8.89 -25.01 14.85
N GLU A 134 8.61 -26.31 14.97
CA GLU A 134 9.50 -27.27 15.65
C GLU A 134 10.84 -27.46 14.93
N SER A 135 10.88 -27.18 13.63
CA SER A 135 12.09 -27.27 12.80
C SER A 135 12.21 -26.03 11.94
N GLU A 136 13.45 -25.58 11.72
CA GLU A 136 13.81 -24.49 10.81
C GLU A 136 13.42 -24.76 9.35
N ALA A 137 13.32 -26.04 8.95
CA ALA A 137 12.90 -26.46 7.61
C ALA A 137 11.37 -26.46 7.43
N SER A 138 10.60 -26.20 8.49
CA SER A 138 9.14 -26.21 8.42
C SER A 138 8.61 -25.04 7.58
N THR A 139 7.59 -25.32 6.78
CA THR A 139 6.83 -24.31 6.02
C THR A 139 5.74 -23.62 6.86
N SER A 140 5.59 -24.01 8.13
CA SER A 140 4.62 -23.40 9.03
C SER A 140 4.98 -21.95 9.36
N ALA A 141 3.97 -21.08 9.36
CA ALA A 141 4.17 -19.66 9.63
C ALA A 141 4.42 -19.37 11.11
N ILE A 142 5.31 -18.41 11.38
CA ILE A 142 5.53 -17.84 12.71
C ILE A 142 4.33 -16.96 13.06
N ARG A 143 3.79 -17.08 14.26
CA ARG A 143 2.65 -16.25 14.71
C ARG A 143 2.88 -15.71 16.10
N VAL A 144 2.43 -14.49 16.35
CA VAL A 144 2.30 -13.98 17.71
C VAL A 144 1.15 -14.70 18.41
N ILE A 145 1.35 -15.19 19.63
CA ILE A 145 0.30 -15.92 20.37
C ILE A 145 -0.89 -15.01 20.67
N HIS A 146 -0.63 -13.73 20.98
CA HIS A 146 -1.65 -12.76 21.28
C HIS A 146 -1.26 -11.35 20.84
N PRO A 147 -2.17 -10.56 20.22
CA PRO A 147 -1.86 -9.22 19.69
C PRO A 147 -1.25 -8.24 20.70
N THR A 148 -1.58 -8.36 21.98
CA THR A 148 -1.02 -7.48 23.04
C THR A 148 0.49 -7.51 23.15
N PHE A 149 1.15 -8.59 22.71
CA PHE A 149 2.62 -8.66 22.66
C PHE A 149 3.17 -7.79 21.52
N ALA A 150 2.52 -7.79 20.36
CA ALA A 150 2.87 -6.93 19.24
C ALA A 150 2.67 -5.45 19.59
N GLU A 151 1.54 -5.12 20.22
CA GLU A 151 1.26 -3.77 20.72
C GLU A 151 2.28 -3.32 21.76
N PHE A 152 2.65 -4.21 22.70
CA PHE A 152 3.68 -3.94 23.70
C PHE A 152 5.02 -3.56 23.06
N LEU A 153 5.46 -4.30 22.02
CA LEU A 153 6.73 -4.02 21.34
C LEU A 153 6.74 -2.70 20.57
N ILE A 154 5.60 -2.26 20.03
CA ILE A 154 5.48 -1.01 19.27
C ILE A 154 5.38 0.20 20.20
N ASP A 155 4.68 0.08 21.32
CA ASP A 155 4.42 1.18 22.24
C ASP A 155 5.58 1.38 23.23
N SER A 156 6.36 2.45 23.05
CA SER A 156 7.47 2.81 23.93
C SER A 156 7.05 3.18 25.36
N GLY A 157 5.76 3.48 25.59
CA GLY A 157 5.21 3.68 26.92
C GLY A 157 4.97 2.37 27.67
N ARG A 158 4.80 1.25 26.94
CA ARG A 158 4.60 -0.10 27.50
C ARG A 158 5.91 -0.88 27.57
N CYS A 159 6.66 -0.96 26.48
CA CYS A 159 7.98 -1.59 26.45
C CYS A 159 9.06 -0.62 26.93
N THR A 160 9.32 -0.62 28.24
CA THR A 160 10.26 0.31 28.89
C THR A 160 11.73 0.08 28.50
N ASN A 161 12.09 -1.15 28.13
CA ASN A 161 13.45 -1.48 27.70
C ASN A 161 13.65 -1.14 26.21
N GLN A 162 14.45 -0.10 25.95
CA GLN A 162 14.72 0.42 24.61
C GLN A 162 15.41 -0.59 23.69
N SER A 163 16.00 -1.66 24.22
CA SER A 163 16.59 -2.74 23.40
C SER A 163 15.56 -3.57 22.65
N PHE A 164 14.28 -3.51 23.03
CA PHE A 164 13.21 -4.28 22.39
C PHE A 164 12.16 -3.42 21.68
N VAL A 165 12.12 -2.11 21.94
CA VAL A 165 11.17 -1.19 21.30
C VAL A 165 11.33 -1.20 19.77
N VAL A 166 10.21 -1.39 19.09
CA VAL A 166 10.10 -1.46 17.63
C VAL A 166 9.50 -0.17 17.09
N ASN A 167 10.27 0.57 16.30
CA ASN A 167 9.72 1.67 15.51
C ASN A 167 9.01 1.11 14.26
N SER A 168 7.68 1.22 14.23
CA SER A 168 6.84 0.68 13.14
C SER A 168 7.25 1.21 11.76
N GLN A 169 7.39 2.54 11.59
CA GLN A 169 7.73 3.16 10.30
C GLN A 169 9.10 2.70 9.76
N GLN A 170 10.09 2.60 10.65
CA GLN A 170 11.40 2.07 10.28
C GLN A 170 11.33 0.58 9.90
N GLN A 171 10.51 -0.22 10.57
CA GLN A 171 10.33 -1.61 10.18
C GLN A 171 9.61 -1.77 8.85
N HIS A 172 8.59 -0.94 8.56
CA HIS A 172 7.95 -0.93 7.24
C HIS A 172 8.99 -0.60 6.17
N ALA A 173 9.88 0.38 6.41
CA ALA A 173 10.99 0.67 5.50
C ALA A 173 11.97 -0.52 5.32
N ARG A 174 12.28 -1.28 6.39
CA ARG A 174 13.13 -2.48 6.28
C ARG A 174 12.45 -3.60 5.49
N LEU A 175 11.18 -3.90 5.77
CA LEU A 175 10.42 -4.91 5.03
C LEU A 175 10.21 -4.51 3.58
N LEU A 176 10.01 -3.23 3.27
CA LEU A 176 9.96 -2.74 1.89
C LEU A 176 11.24 -3.10 1.13
N ARG A 177 12.42 -2.83 1.71
CA ARG A 177 13.71 -3.20 1.07
C ARG A 177 13.81 -4.70 0.83
N GLY A 178 13.41 -5.50 1.83
CA GLY A 178 13.33 -6.96 1.70
C GLY A 178 12.41 -7.40 0.57
N CYS A 179 11.23 -6.78 0.46
CA CYS A 179 10.26 -7.07 -0.59
C CYS A 179 10.78 -6.69 -1.97
N LEU A 180 11.32 -5.47 -2.14
CA LEU A 180 11.86 -5.02 -3.44
C LEU A 180 13.03 -5.91 -3.89
N LYS A 181 13.87 -6.35 -2.96
CA LYS A 181 14.94 -7.32 -3.24
C LYS A 181 14.38 -8.69 -3.65
N ALA A 182 13.34 -9.18 -2.98
CA ALA A 182 12.66 -10.42 -3.34
C ALA A 182 12.05 -10.34 -4.75
N LEU A 183 11.42 -9.22 -5.10
CA LEU A 183 10.80 -9.01 -6.42
C LEU A 183 11.81 -9.07 -7.57
N GLN A 184 13.10 -8.90 -7.31
CA GLN A 184 14.14 -9.11 -8.32
C GLN A 184 14.25 -10.57 -8.79
N GLU A 185 13.74 -11.52 -8.00
CA GLU A 185 13.67 -12.94 -8.34
C GLU A 185 12.55 -13.25 -9.35
N LEU A 186 11.67 -12.29 -9.64
CA LEU A 186 10.62 -12.44 -10.64
C LEU A 186 11.22 -12.64 -12.04
N ARG A 187 10.61 -13.57 -12.78
CA ARG A 187 10.95 -13.85 -14.17
C ARG A 187 9.68 -14.10 -14.97
N ARG A 188 9.79 -13.91 -16.28
CA ARG A 188 8.74 -14.30 -17.22
C ARG A 188 8.41 -15.78 -17.09
N ASP A 189 7.13 -16.12 -17.23
CA ASP A 189 6.62 -17.48 -17.19
C ASP A 189 7.02 -18.14 -15.86
N ILE A 190 6.83 -17.44 -14.73
CA ILE A 190 7.39 -17.83 -13.43
C ILE A 190 6.93 -19.23 -13.03
N CYS A 191 5.67 -19.57 -13.34
CA CYS A 191 5.09 -20.88 -13.12
C CYS A 191 5.30 -21.86 -14.30
N ASP A 192 6.13 -21.54 -15.30
CA ASP A 192 6.38 -22.24 -16.57
C ASP A 192 5.18 -22.32 -17.54
N ILE A 193 4.29 -21.32 -17.52
CA ILE A 193 3.07 -21.29 -18.35
C ILE A 193 3.47 -20.98 -19.80
N ARG A 194 3.44 -21.98 -20.69
CA ARG A 194 3.95 -21.84 -22.07
C ARG A 194 2.89 -21.48 -23.10
N ASP A 195 1.63 -21.79 -22.83
CA ASP A 195 0.52 -21.53 -23.73
C ASP A 195 -0.23 -20.27 -23.23
N PRO A 196 -0.14 -19.13 -23.93
CA PRO A 196 -0.77 -17.89 -23.52
C PRO A 196 -2.30 -17.89 -23.73
N SER A 197 -2.87 -18.91 -24.36
CA SER A 197 -4.31 -19.00 -24.60
C SER A 197 -5.10 -19.61 -23.43
N LEU A 198 -4.41 -20.24 -22.47
CA LEU A 198 -5.05 -20.90 -21.33
C LEU A 198 -5.43 -19.92 -20.24
N LEU A 199 -6.64 -20.04 -19.70
CA LEU A 199 -7.04 -19.38 -18.46
C LEU A 199 -6.31 -20.01 -17.27
N ASN A 200 -6.07 -19.25 -16.20
CA ASN A 200 -5.44 -19.78 -14.99
C ASN A 200 -6.15 -21.04 -14.45
N THR A 201 -7.48 -21.12 -14.59
CA THR A 201 -8.30 -22.28 -14.19
C THR A 201 -8.10 -23.52 -15.06
N GLU A 202 -7.58 -23.36 -16.27
CA GLU A 202 -7.35 -24.43 -17.24
C GLU A 202 -5.92 -24.97 -17.17
N ILE A 203 -5.02 -24.30 -16.45
CA ILE A 203 -3.62 -24.70 -16.34
C ILE A 203 -3.49 -25.93 -15.42
N PRO A 204 -2.97 -27.06 -15.93
CA PRO A 204 -2.79 -28.25 -15.12
C PRO A 204 -1.83 -28.04 -13.94
N ASN A 205 -2.23 -28.51 -12.76
CA ASN A 205 -1.44 -28.48 -11.53
C ASN A 205 -0.91 -27.08 -11.16
N LEU A 206 -1.65 -26.01 -11.50
CA LEU A 206 -1.19 -24.64 -11.26
C LEU A 206 -0.87 -24.36 -9.79
N LEU A 207 -1.63 -24.94 -8.85
CA LEU A 207 -1.37 -24.79 -7.41
C LEU A 207 0.00 -25.34 -7.01
N ASP A 208 0.35 -26.55 -7.44
CA ASP A 208 1.65 -27.14 -7.12
C ASP A 208 2.81 -26.40 -7.79
N ARG A 209 2.59 -25.90 -9.01
CA ARG A 209 3.57 -25.10 -9.75
C ARG A 209 3.83 -23.77 -9.04
N ARG A 210 2.77 -23.12 -8.56
CA ARG A 210 2.82 -21.89 -7.78
C ARG A 210 3.64 -22.05 -6.50
N GLU A 211 3.37 -23.09 -5.71
CA GLU A 211 4.09 -23.32 -4.45
C GLU A 211 5.60 -23.60 -4.67
N LYS A 212 5.96 -24.18 -5.83
CA LYS A 212 7.37 -24.40 -6.20
C LYS A 212 8.05 -23.16 -6.76
N ALA A 213 7.34 -22.38 -7.58
CA ALA A 213 7.89 -21.26 -8.31
C ALA A 213 7.88 -19.94 -7.53
N ILE A 214 6.92 -19.76 -6.63
CA ILE A 214 6.70 -18.53 -5.87
C ILE A 214 6.88 -18.84 -4.38
N PRO A 215 8.12 -18.81 -3.86
CA PRO A 215 8.40 -19.09 -2.45
C PRO A 215 7.74 -18.06 -1.51
N PRO A 216 7.64 -18.36 -0.19
CA PRO A 216 6.87 -17.55 0.75
C PRO A 216 7.25 -16.06 0.80
N HIS A 217 8.55 -15.72 0.74
CA HIS A 217 9.01 -14.32 0.73
C HIS A 217 8.62 -13.60 -0.55
N LEU A 218 8.66 -14.28 -1.70
CA LEU A 218 8.28 -13.71 -2.99
C LEU A 218 6.76 -13.51 -3.08
N LYS A 219 5.98 -14.48 -2.59
CA LYS A 219 4.53 -14.36 -2.46
C LYS A 219 4.14 -13.14 -1.63
N TYR A 220 4.74 -13.02 -0.44
CA TYR A 220 4.51 -11.90 0.46
C TYR A 220 4.91 -10.57 -0.20
N ALA A 221 6.08 -10.53 -0.84
CA ALA A 221 6.55 -9.34 -1.53
C ALA A 221 5.59 -8.91 -2.64
N CYS A 222 5.08 -9.85 -3.45
CA CYS A 222 4.11 -9.54 -4.51
C CYS A 222 2.83 -8.90 -3.97
N GLN A 223 2.39 -9.30 -2.78
CA GLN A 223 1.13 -8.85 -2.18
C GLN A 223 1.28 -7.53 -1.40
N HIS A 224 2.38 -7.35 -0.66
CA HIS A 224 2.42 -6.38 0.44
C HIS A 224 3.50 -5.30 0.33
N TRP A 225 4.35 -5.32 -0.69
CA TRP A 225 5.42 -4.32 -0.84
C TRP A 225 4.87 -2.88 -0.84
N CYS A 226 3.74 -2.63 -1.51
CA CYS A 226 3.08 -1.32 -1.53
C CYS A 226 2.62 -0.87 -0.14
N THR A 227 2.08 -1.78 0.67
CA THR A 227 1.65 -1.49 2.06
C THR A 227 2.83 -1.03 2.91
N HIS A 228 4.01 -1.63 2.71
CA HIS A 228 5.23 -1.20 3.40
C HIS A 228 5.79 0.13 2.87
N LEU A 229 5.58 0.45 1.58
CA LEU A 229 5.93 1.76 1.01
C LEU A 229 5.06 2.87 1.59
N VAL A 230 3.76 2.65 1.74
CA VAL A 230 2.81 3.66 2.26
C VAL A 230 3.08 3.94 3.74
N ASN A 231 3.27 2.90 4.55
CA ASN A 231 3.38 3.00 6.00
C ASN A 231 4.82 3.23 6.51
N GLY A 232 5.81 3.12 5.63
CA GLY A 232 7.22 3.28 5.98
C GLY A 232 7.75 4.71 5.78
N GLU A 233 8.90 4.96 6.38
CA GLU A 233 9.76 6.12 6.09
C GLU A 233 11.09 5.68 5.47
N PRO A 234 11.09 5.11 4.25
CA PRO A 234 12.31 4.67 3.61
C PRO A 234 13.18 5.85 3.17
N SER A 235 14.50 5.72 3.34
CA SER A 235 15.47 6.57 2.65
C SER A 235 15.31 6.38 1.15
N SER A 236 15.14 7.48 0.41
CA SER A 236 14.99 7.46 -1.05
C SER A 236 16.15 6.72 -1.72
N VAL A 237 17.38 6.95 -1.28
CA VAL A 237 18.60 6.32 -1.81
C VAL A 237 18.53 4.79 -1.77
N GLU A 238 17.92 4.21 -0.73
CA GLU A 238 17.91 2.76 -0.53
C GLU A 238 16.77 2.03 -1.26
N ILE A 239 15.76 2.77 -1.75
CA ILE A 239 14.59 2.17 -2.40
C ILE A 239 14.45 2.56 -3.87
N LEU A 240 15.09 3.65 -4.32
CA LEU A 240 14.92 4.17 -5.67
C LEU A 240 15.39 3.17 -6.73
N GLU A 241 16.62 2.69 -6.64
CA GLU A 241 17.18 1.75 -7.63
C GLU A 241 16.35 0.45 -7.71
N PRO A 242 16.03 -0.25 -6.60
CA PRO A 242 15.16 -1.43 -6.67
C PRO A 242 13.74 -1.16 -7.18
N LEU A 243 13.19 0.03 -6.93
CA LEU A 243 11.85 0.41 -7.37
C LEU A 243 11.82 0.75 -8.87
N VAL A 244 12.83 1.48 -9.37
CA VAL A 244 12.99 1.75 -10.80
C VAL A 244 13.16 0.44 -11.56
N GLU A 245 14.04 -0.45 -11.09
CA GLU A 245 14.21 -1.79 -11.68
C GLU A 245 12.90 -2.59 -11.68
N LEU A 246 12.09 -2.49 -10.61
CA LEU A 246 10.78 -3.12 -10.58
C LEU A 246 9.87 -2.59 -11.68
N VAL A 247 9.77 -1.27 -11.83
CA VAL A 247 8.88 -0.62 -12.80
C VAL A 247 9.35 -0.84 -14.24
N GLU A 248 10.64 -0.68 -14.51
CA GLU A 248 11.19 -0.77 -15.87
C GLU A 248 11.28 -2.21 -16.36
N ASN A 249 11.72 -3.15 -15.50
CA ASN A 249 12.18 -4.46 -15.95
C ASN A 249 11.42 -5.65 -15.35
N ARG A 250 10.58 -5.44 -14.33
CA ARG A 250 9.88 -6.53 -13.61
C ARG A 250 8.36 -6.34 -13.49
N LEU A 251 7.81 -5.20 -13.91
CA LEU A 251 6.40 -4.86 -13.70
C LEU A 251 5.46 -5.91 -14.30
N LEU A 252 5.74 -6.34 -15.54
CA LEU A 252 4.93 -7.36 -16.20
C LEU A 252 5.05 -8.73 -15.52
N TYR A 253 6.22 -9.08 -14.98
CA TYR A 253 6.42 -10.34 -14.24
C TYR A 253 5.72 -10.30 -12.89
N TRP A 254 5.66 -9.13 -12.26
CA TRP A 254 4.90 -8.93 -11.03
C TRP A 254 3.39 -9.04 -11.30
N VAL A 255 2.89 -8.44 -12.38
CA VAL A 255 1.49 -8.61 -12.82
C VAL A 255 1.16 -10.08 -13.10
N GLU A 256 2.05 -10.80 -13.78
CA GLU A 256 1.91 -12.25 -14.03
C GLU A 256 1.81 -13.03 -12.70
N ALA A 257 2.74 -12.79 -11.77
CA ALA A 257 2.75 -13.44 -10.46
C ALA A 257 1.46 -13.11 -9.66
N CYS A 258 1.03 -11.85 -9.64
CA CYS A 258 -0.20 -11.41 -8.98
C CYS A 258 -1.46 -12.04 -9.59
N SER A 259 -1.48 -12.25 -10.92
CA SER A 259 -2.56 -12.96 -11.63
C SER A 259 -2.66 -14.40 -11.17
N VAL A 260 -1.52 -15.13 -11.15
CA VAL A 260 -1.48 -16.55 -10.71
C VAL A 260 -1.77 -16.70 -9.21
N LEU A 261 -1.39 -15.71 -8.40
CA LEU A 261 -1.69 -15.65 -6.98
C LEU A 261 -3.16 -15.27 -6.68
N GLY A 262 -3.89 -14.72 -7.66
CA GLY A 262 -5.27 -14.28 -7.49
C GLY A 262 -5.45 -12.98 -6.71
N VAL A 263 -4.43 -12.09 -6.72
CA VAL A 263 -4.39 -10.83 -5.92
C VAL A 263 -4.25 -9.57 -6.79
N LEU A 264 -4.50 -9.70 -8.10
CA LEU A 264 -4.24 -8.63 -9.06
C LEU A 264 -5.11 -7.39 -8.82
N ARG A 265 -6.35 -7.57 -8.34
CA ARG A 265 -7.28 -6.46 -8.09
C ARG A 265 -6.75 -5.51 -7.01
N GLU A 266 -6.28 -6.07 -5.91
CA GLU A 266 -5.74 -5.34 -4.77
C GLU A 266 -4.40 -4.69 -5.12
N ALA A 267 -3.59 -5.36 -5.94
CA ALA A 267 -2.29 -4.89 -6.40
C ALA A 267 -2.37 -3.66 -7.34
N ILE A 268 -3.33 -3.66 -8.27
CA ILE A 268 -3.47 -2.60 -9.29
C ILE A 268 -4.02 -1.29 -8.72
N SER A 269 -4.89 -1.34 -7.69
CA SER A 269 -5.53 -0.14 -7.13
C SER A 269 -4.53 0.87 -6.55
N VAL A 270 -3.37 0.40 -6.08
CA VAL A 270 -2.33 1.23 -5.48
C VAL A 270 -1.43 1.91 -6.53
N LEU A 271 -1.22 1.28 -7.69
CA LEU A 271 -0.45 1.87 -8.80
C LEU A 271 -1.25 2.91 -9.60
N LEU A 272 -2.57 2.77 -9.69
CA LEU A 272 -3.40 3.59 -10.58
C LEU A 272 -3.62 5.02 -10.07
N SER A 273 -3.96 5.24 -8.79
CA SER A 273 -4.42 6.55 -8.30
C SER A 273 -3.46 7.72 -8.55
N ASP A 274 -2.15 7.53 -8.31
CA ASP A 274 -1.16 8.60 -8.39
C ASP A 274 -0.61 8.77 -9.82
N CYS A 275 -0.43 7.66 -10.56
CA CYS A 275 -0.01 7.68 -11.96
C CYS A 275 -1.12 8.21 -12.88
N GLU A 276 -2.38 7.86 -12.61
CA GLU A 276 -3.54 8.38 -13.33
C GLU A 276 -3.63 9.90 -13.16
N ARG A 277 -3.57 10.42 -11.93
CA ARG A 277 -3.59 11.87 -11.68
C ARG A 277 -2.44 12.63 -12.34
N LEU A 278 -1.24 12.06 -12.36
CA LEU A 278 -0.09 12.64 -13.06
C LEU A 278 -0.29 12.68 -14.59
N ILE A 279 -0.77 11.57 -15.15
CA ILE A 279 -1.00 11.43 -16.60
C ILE A 279 -2.13 12.35 -17.04
N VAL A 280 -3.26 12.38 -16.34
CA VAL A 280 -4.44 13.20 -16.68
C VAL A 280 -4.15 14.70 -16.52
N GLY A 281 -3.55 15.11 -15.39
CA GLY A 281 -3.31 16.53 -15.10
C GLY A 281 -2.29 17.21 -16.02
N TYR A 282 -1.37 16.44 -16.61
CA TYR A 282 -0.24 16.97 -17.40
C TYR A 282 -0.08 16.32 -18.78
N PHE A 283 -1.11 15.62 -19.26
CA PHE A 283 -1.09 14.90 -20.55
C PHE A 283 -0.53 15.71 -21.72
N PRO A 284 -0.90 16.99 -21.94
CA PRO A 284 -0.39 17.77 -23.08
C PRO A 284 1.13 17.99 -23.03
N ALA A 285 1.70 18.17 -21.84
CA ALA A 285 3.15 18.33 -21.66
C ALA A 285 3.88 16.98 -21.80
N ILE A 286 3.29 15.91 -21.25
CA ILE A 286 3.82 14.54 -21.31
C ILE A 286 3.84 14.03 -22.76
N SER A 287 2.77 14.27 -23.52
CA SER A 287 2.63 13.88 -24.92
C SER A 287 3.55 14.67 -25.87
N GLY A 288 3.95 15.88 -25.49
CA GLY A 288 4.74 16.77 -26.35
C GLY A 288 6.26 16.62 -26.21
N SER A 289 6.75 16.09 -25.07
CA SER A 289 8.20 15.93 -24.84
C SER A 289 8.52 14.90 -23.76
N ALA A 290 8.89 13.69 -24.18
CA ALA A 290 9.22 12.58 -23.27
C ALA A 290 10.42 12.85 -22.35
N LEU A 291 11.39 13.67 -22.79
CA LEU A 291 12.60 13.98 -22.02
C LEU A 291 12.41 15.10 -20.99
N GLN A 292 11.40 15.96 -21.15
CA GLN A 292 11.08 17.01 -20.17
C GLN A 292 10.41 16.43 -18.90
N LEU A 293 9.90 15.20 -18.98
CA LEU A 293 9.23 14.50 -17.88
C LEU A 293 10.11 14.40 -16.62
N TYR A 294 11.38 14.03 -16.79
CA TYR A 294 12.36 13.89 -15.71
C TYR A 294 12.66 15.21 -14.98
N HIS A 295 12.46 16.35 -15.64
CA HIS A 295 12.68 17.67 -15.05
C HIS A 295 11.42 18.28 -14.43
N LEU A 296 10.23 17.83 -14.85
CA LEU A 296 8.94 18.40 -14.46
C LEU A 296 8.24 17.62 -13.34
N ILE A 297 8.37 16.30 -13.28
CA ILE A 297 7.84 15.44 -12.20
C ILE A 297 8.17 15.98 -10.79
N PRO A 298 9.42 16.39 -10.51
CA PRO A 298 9.81 17.14 -9.31
C PRO A 298 8.97 18.35 -8.89
N LEU A 299 8.43 19.06 -9.88
CA LEU A 299 7.81 20.39 -9.74
C LEU A 299 6.28 20.30 -9.67
N LEU A 300 5.70 19.18 -10.11
CA LEU A 300 4.27 19.02 -10.38
C LEU A 300 3.56 18.08 -9.40
N ILE A 301 4.32 17.31 -8.63
CA ILE A 301 3.78 16.32 -7.70
C ILE A 301 3.76 16.89 -6.28
N PRO A 302 2.61 16.85 -5.58
CA PRO A 302 2.50 17.34 -4.21
C PRO A 302 3.43 16.60 -3.24
N ARG A 303 4.01 17.35 -2.30
CA ARG A 303 5.15 16.91 -1.48
C ARG A 303 4.88 15.66 -0.61
N LYS A 304 3.63 15.42 -0.21
CA LYS A 304 3.27 14.26 0.65
C LYS A 304 2.91 12.99 -0.12
N THR A 305 2.84 13.03 -1.44
CA THR A 305 2.52 11.84 -2.25
C THR A 305 3.66 10.83 -2.24
N ALA A 306 3.35 9.57 -2.59
CA ALA A 306 4.38 8.54 -2.71
C ALA A 306 5.37 8.88 -3.84
N LEU A 307 4.88 9.34 -5.00
CA LEU A 307 5.72 9.74 -6.14
C LEU A 307 6.66 10.91 -5.82
N ALA A 308 6.20 11.97 -5.12
CA ALA A 308 7.09 13.09 -4.78
C ALA A 308 8.23 12.68 -3.84
N ARG A 309 7.97 11.74 -2.93
CA ARG A 309 9.01 11.19 -2.04
C ARG A 309 10.02 10.32 -2.79
N ILE A 310 9.55 9.60 -3.81
CA ILE A 310 10.39 8.79 -4.71
C ILE A 310 11.33 9.72 -5.51
N TYR A 311 10.81 10.75 -6.20
CA TYR A 311 11.64 11.60 -7.08
C TYR A 311 12.39 12.75 -6.39
N ALA A 312 12.24 12.97 -5.08
CA ALA A 312 12.81 14.09 -4.34
C ALA A 312 14.34 14.31 -4.50
N GLY A 313 15.09 13.25 -4.82
CA GLY A 313 16.54 13.30 -5.05
C GLY A 313 16.93 13.89 -6.41
N GLU A 314 16.14 13.61 -7.47
CA GLU A 314 16.37 14.14 -8.82
C GLU A 314 16.01 15.64 -8.89
N CYS A 315 15.06 16.08 -8.07
CA CYS A 315 14.67 17.50 -7.93
C CYS A 315 15.81 18.43 -7.47
N ARG A 316 16.89 17.89 -6.91
CA ARG A 316 17.95 18.64 -6.22
C ARG A 316 19.30 18.65 -6.95
N ALA A 317 19.40 18.06 -8.14
CA ALA A 317 20.62 18.07 -8.93
C ALA A 317 20.98 19.49 -9.39
N GLU A 318 22.27 19.85 -9.38
CA GLU A 318 22.79 21.21 -9.60
C GLU A 318 22.46 21.81 -10.99
N ASN A 319 22.07 20.97 -11.97
CA ASN A 319 21.67 21.37 -13.32
C ASN A 319 20.15 21.46 -13.54
N SER A 320 19.33 21.38 -12.48
CA SER A 320 17.87 21.49 -12.59
C SER A 320 17.41 22.94 -12.65
N VAL A 321 16.37 23.19 -13.45
CA VAL A 321 15.71 24.51 -13.55
C VAL A 321 15.06 24.83 -12.19
N LYS A 322 15.67 25.75 -11.43
CA LYS A 322 15.11 26.23 -10.16
C LYS A 322 13.98 27.23 -10.45
N VAL A 323 12.74 26.79 -10.32
CA VAL A 323 11.57 27.68 -10.36
C VAL A 323 11.15 28.01 -8.93
N PHE A 324 10.98 29.30 -8.63
CA PHE A 324 10.43 29.77 -7.36
C PHE A 324 8.90 29.84 -7.45
N GLY A 325 8.22 28.89 -6.78
CA GLY A 325 6.76 28.81 -6.65
C GLY A 325 6.38 27.64 -5.74
N GLY A 326 5.38 27.81 -4.87
CA GLY A 326 5.06 26.82 -3.83
C GLY A 326 4.40 25.55 -4.38
N VAL A 327 5.13 24.42 -4.34
CA VAL A 327 4.55 23.09 -4.53
C VAL A 327 3.63 22.77 -3.34
N THR A 328 2.38 22.38 -3.61
CA THR A 328 1.38 22.06 -2.58
C THR A 328 1.72 20.79 -1.80
N ASP A 329 1.17 20.66 -0.59
CA ASP A 329 1.39 19.48 0.26
C ASP A 329 0.60 18.25 -0.21
N SER A 330 -0.57 18.46 -0.81
CA SER A 330 -1.48 17.43 -1.32
C SER A 330 -1.99 17.79 -2.72
N TRP A 331 -2.50 16.78 -3.44
CA TRP A 331 -3.21 17.03 -4.70
C TRP A 331 -4.39 17.97 -4.43
N ASP A 332 -4.60 18.93 -5.32
CA ASP A 332 -5.83 19.70 -5.34
C ASP A 332 -7.01 18.78 -5.69
N ALA A 333 -8.24 19.19 -5.34
CA ALA A 333 -9.45 18.50 -5.75
C ALA A 333 -9.63 18.51 -7.29
N CYS A 334 -8.99 19.46 -7.98
CA CYS A 334 -8.95 19.54 -9.43
C CYS A 334 -8.08 18.42 -10.03
N LEU A 335 -8.69 17.53 -10.82
CA LEU A 335 -8.04 16.40 -11.50
C LEU A 335 -7.26 16.80 -12.77
N GLY A 336 -7.62 17.93 -13.40
CA GLY A 336 -6.98 18.45 -14.60
C GLY A 336 -7.63 19.75 -15.06
N THR A 337 -6.83 20.66 -15.64
CA THR A 337 -7.30 21.94 -16.18
C THR A 337 -7.13 21.96 -17.68
N VAL A 338 -8.23 22.10 -18.42
CA VAL A 338 -8.22 22.23 -19.88
C VAL A 338 -8.51 23.67 -20.27
N THR A 339 -7.57 24.31 -20.95
CA THR A 339 -7.78 25.63 -21.56
C THR A 339 -8.47 25.46 -22.91
N ALA A 340 -9.80 25.36 -22.86
CA ALA A 340 -10.60 24.99 -24.01
C ALA A 340 -10.82 26.15 -25.02
N HIS A 341 -11.07 27.37 -24.56
CA HIS A 341 -11.48 28.50 -25.40
C HIS A 341 -10.45 29.63 -25.25
N GLU A 342 -9.71 29.94 -26.32
CA GLU A 342 -8.47 30.76 -26.43
C GLU A 342 -8.48 32.12 -25.68
N GLY A 343 -8.48 32.10 -24.34
CA GLY A 343 -8.56 33.29 -23.49
C GLY A 343 -9.95 33.95 -23.43
N GLN A 344 -10.99 33.23 -23.83
CA GLN A 344 -12.39 33.68 -23.88
C GLN A 344 -13.24 32.89 -22.87
N GLU A 345 -14.35 33.46 -22.40
CA GLU A 345 -15.15 32.82 -21.35
C GLU A 345 -15.76 31.48 -21.80
N VAL A 346 -15.53 30.43 -21.02
CA VAL A 346 -16.27 29.16 -21.14
C VAL A 346 -17.66 29.39 -20.56
N SER A 347 -18.70 29.18 -21.35
CA SER A 347 -20.07 29.50 -20.98
C SER A 347 -20.85 28.28 -20.48
N ALA A 348 -20.55 27.07 -20.96
CA ALA A 348 -21.18 25.85 -20.49
C ALA A 348 -20.29 24.62 -20.68
N VAL A 349 -20.51 23.62 -19.83
CA VAL A 349 -19.88 22.30 -19.89
C VAL A 349 -20.89 21.19 -19.59
N ASP A 350 -20.68 20.00 -20.15
CA ASP A 350 -21.48 18.81 -19.87
C ASP A 350 -20.68 17.52 -20.09
N PHE A 351 -21.00 16.48 -19.32
CA PHE A 351 -20.44 15.14 -19.52
C PHE A 351 -21.38 14.33 -20.41
N SER A 352 -20.80 13.44 -21.23
CA SER A 352 -21.58 12.39 -21.88
C SER A 352 -22.19 11.44 -20.83
N PRO A 353 -23.34 10.81 -21.11
CA PRO A 353 -23.98 9.88 -20.17
C PRO A 353 -23.10 8.68 -19.79
N ASP A 354 -22.19 8.26 -20.66
CA ASP A 354 -21.22 7.19 -20.42
C ASP A 354 -19.94 7.68 -19.71
N GLY A 355 -19.81 8.99 -19.47
CA GLY A 355 -18.68 9.62 -18.80
C GLY A 355 -17.38 9.62 -19.61
N ARG A 356 -17.39 9.22 -20.88
CA ARG A 356 -16.18 9.12 -21.71
C ARG A 356 -15.76 10.43 -22.35
N THR A 357 -16.69 11.33 -22.61
CA THR A 357 -16.40 12.61 -23.25
C THR A 357 -17.01 13.79 -22.50
N ILE A 358 -16.37 14.94 -22.64
CA ILE A 358 -16.84 16.23 -22.12
C ILE A 358 -17.12 17.13 -23.31
N VAL A 359 -18.20 17.89 -23.27
CA VAL A 359 -18.46 18.96 -24.24
C VAL A 359 -18.39 20.31 -23.54
N SER A 360 -17.76 21.30 -24.19
CA SER A 360 -17.66 22.67 -23.71
C SER A 360 -18.02 23.69 -24.79
N SER A 361 -18.59 24.82 -24.39
CA SER A 361 -18.90 25.94 -25.28
C SER A 361 -18.42 27.27 -24.71
N GLY A 362 -18.19 28.27 -25.55
CA GLY A 362 -17.64 29.55 -25.11
C GLY A 362 -17.89 30.75 -26.02
N GLU A 363 -17.28 31.87 -25.63
CA GLU A 363 -17.33 33.16 -26.33
C GLU A 363 -16.61 33.19 -27.68
N ASP A 364 -15.74 32.22 -27.95
CA ASP A 364 -15.06 32.09 -29.24
C ASP A 364 -15.95 31.45 -30.33
N ASN A 365 -17.26 31.37 -30.09
CA ASN A 365 -18.30 30.82 -30.96
C ASN A 365 -18.14 29.32 -31.28
N LYS A 366 -17.22 28.63 -30.60
CA LYS A 366 -16.91 27.22 -30.85
C LYS A 366 -17.51 26.33 -29.76
N ILE A 367 -17.73 25.07 -30.14
CA ILE A 367 -18.01 23.99 -29.21
C ILE A 367 -16.88 22.97 -29.36
N ARG A 368 -16.41 22.40 -28.24
CA ARG A 368 -15.30 21.45 -28.23
C ARG A 368 -15.69 20.18 -27.50
N LEU A 369 -15.30 19.04 -28.05
CA LEU A 369 -15.41 17.73 -27.42
C LEU A 369 -14.05 17.26 -26.95
N TRP A 370 -14.02 16.74 -25.75
CA TRP A 370 -12.82 16.27 -25.08
C TRP A 370 -13.00 14.83 -24.64
N ASP A 371 -11.90 14.09 -24.62
CA ASP A 371 -11.86 12.82 -23.90
C ASP A 371 -11.78 13.11 -22.39
N ALA A 372 -12.68 12.50 -21.62
CA ALA A 372 -12.83 12.78 -20.19
C ALA A 372 -11.65 12.24 -19.35
N HIS A 373 -10.94 11.23 -19.85
CA HIS A 373 -9.84 10.58 -19.13
C HIS A 373 -8.51 11.23 -19.45
N THR A 374 -8.27 11.60 -20.71
CA THR A 374 -6.99 12.14 -21.17
C THR A 374 -6.99 13.64 -21.31
N CYS A 375 -8.15 14.29 -21.17
CA CYS A 375 -8.33 15.73 -21.39
C CYS A 375 -7.89 16.19 -22.79
N THR A 376 -7.86 15.28 -23.77
CA THR A 376 -7.47 15.57 -25.14
C THR A 376 -8.64 16.13 -25.95
N LEU A 377 -8.36 17.10 -26.81
CA LEU A 377 -9.36 17.62 -27.74
C LEU A 377 -9.64 16.57 -28.82
N LEU A 378 -10.86 16.06 -28.84
CA LEU A 378 -11.32 15.10 -29.84
C LEU A 378 -11.85 15.81 -31.08
N LEU A 379 -12.66 16.86 -30.89
CA LEU A 379 -13.36 17.52 -31.97
C LEU A 379 -13.66 18.99 -31.66
N VAL A 380 -13.73 19.81 -32.71
CA VAL A 380 -14.21 21.21 -32.64
C VAL A 380 -15.37 21.35 -33.60
N LEU A 381 -16.52 21.81 -33.08
CA LEU A 381 -17.70 22.08 -33.89
C LEU A 381 -17.73 23.56 -34.25
N PHE A 382 -17.85 23.83 -35.55
CA PHE A 382 -17.97 25.16 -36.12
C PHE A 382 -19.37 25.36 -36.67
N GLY A 383 -20.01 26.49 -36.35
CA GLY A 383 -21.27 26.86 -36.99
C GLY A 383 -22.15 27.87 -36.27
N HIS A 384 -21.84 28.22 -35.01
CA HIS A 384 -22.40 29.42 -34.39
C HIS A 384 -21.60 30.66 -34.81
N SER A 385 -22.30 31.78 -35.00
CA SER A 385 -21.67 33.06 -35.39
C SER A 385 -21.47 34.03 -34.22
N ASN A 386 -21.91 33.65 -33.02
CA ASN A 386 -21.80 34.45 -31.80
C ASN A 386 -21.66 33.53 -30.56
N ARG A 387 -21.44 34.13 -29.38
CA ARG A 387 -21.18 33.43 -28.11
C ARG A 387 -22.14 32.26 -27.89
N VAL A 388 -21.60 31.07 -27.63
CA VAL A 388 -22.40 29.87 -27.36
C VAL A 388 -22.60 29.74 -25.86
N ARG A 389 -23.81 30.04 -25.39
CA ARG A 389 -24.16 30.12 -23.96
C ARG A 389 -24.43 28.78 -23.30
N SER A 390 -24.90 27.81 -24.06
CA SER A 390 -25.32 26.52 -23.52
C SER A 390 -24.92 25.40 -24.44
N VAL A 391 -24.50 24.28 -23.85
CA VAL A 391 -24.26 23.03 -24.55
C VAL A 391 -24.64 21.86 -23.64
N LYS A 392 -25.34 20.86 -24.19
CA LYS A 392 -25.80 19.66 -23.47
C LYS A 392 -25.79 18.41 -24.33
N TYR A 393 -25.44 17.27 -23.70
CA TYR A 393 -25.63 15.97 -24.31
C TYR A 393 -27.10 15.54 -24.27
N SER A 394 -27.52 14.77 -25.27
CA SER A 394 -28.75 13.99 -25.17
C SER A 394 -28.59 12.85 -24.16
N PRO A 395 -29.70 12.36 -23.55
CA PRO A 395 -29.63 11.27 -22.57
C PRO A 395 -29.02 9.96 -23.09
N ASP A 396 -29.08 9.72 -24.41
CA ASP A 396 -28.45 8.57 -25.09
C ASP A 396 -26.99 8.83 -25.51
N GLY A 397 -26.49 10.06 -25.32
CA GLY A 397 -25.13 10.47 -25.68
C GLY A 397 -24.87 10.64 -27.18
N ALA A 398 -25.87 10.39 -28.04
CA ALA A 398 -25.69 10.40 -29.49
C ALA A 398 -25.69 11.81 -30.10
N ARG A 399 -26.29 12.79 -29.42
CA ARG A 399 -26.48 14.15 -29.92
C ARG A 399 -26.05 15.19 -28.90
N ILE A 400 -25.74 16.37 -29.41
CA ILE A 400 -25.44 17.56 -28.61
C ILE A 400 -26.38 18.68 -29.05
N VAL A 401 -26.92 19.42 -28.10
CA VAL A 401 -27.66 20.66 -28.37
C VAL A 401 -26.86 21.85 -27.89
N SER A 402 -26.87 22.93 -28.66
CA SER A 402 -26.23 24.19 -28.29
C SER A 402 -27.13 25.39 -28.55
N ALA A 403 -27.01 26.43 -27.72
CA ALA A 403 -27.74 27.68 -27.84
C ALA A 403 -26.79 28.89 -27.76
N ALA A 404 -27.04 29.92 -28.58
CA ALA A 404 -26.10 31.02 -28.75
C ALA A 404 -26.75 32.41 -28.93
N ASP A 405 -25.89 33.43 -28.92
CA ASP A 405 -26.23 34.84 -29.14
C ASP A 405 -26.52 35.16 -30.61
N ASP A 406 -26.39 34.19 -31.51
CA ASP A 406 -26.81 34.29 -32.90
C ASP A 406 -28.32 34.02 -33.10
N CYS A 407 -29.06 33.94 -32.00
CA CYS A 407 -30.50 33.67 -31.96
C CYS A 407 -30.89 32.27 -32.45
N THR A 408 -29.93 31.33 -32.53
CA THR A 408 -30.18 29.96 -32.99
C THR A 408 -29.93 28.91 -31.91
N VAL A 409 -30.64 27.79 -32.04
CA VAL A 409 -30.34 26.53 -31.33
C VAL A 409 -29.90 25.50 -32.37
N LYS A 410 -28.77 24.83 -32.14
CA LYS A 410 -28.22 23.85 -33.08
C LYS A 410 -28.13 22.46 -32.44
N ILE A 411 -28.39 21.43 -33.23
CA ILE A 411 -28.27 20.03 -32.83
C ILE A 411 -27.17 19.39 -33.67
N TRP A 412 -26.25 18.71 -33.01
CA TRP A 412 -25.06 18.10 -33.60
C TRP A 412 -25.05 16.61 -33.33
N ASP A 413 -24.45 15.85 -34.25
CA ASP A 413 -24.08 14.46 -34.03
C ASP A 413 -22.83 14.40 -33.15
N ALA A 414 -22.89 13.66 -32.03
CA ALA A 414 -21.81 13.66 -31.04
C ALA A 414 -20.55 12.91 -31.51
N VAL A 415 -20.67 12.01 -32.50
CA VAL A 415 -19.56 11.18 -32.97
C VAL A 415 -18.82 11.86 -34.13
N SER A 416 -19.58 12.34 -35.11
CA SER A 416 -19.05 12.96 -36.33
C SER A 416 -18.87 14.47 -36.22
N GLY A 417 -19.55 15.12 -35.28
CA GLY A 417 -19.61 16.57 -35.12
C GLY A 417 -20.37 17.29 -36.23
N VAL A 418 -21.11 16.56 -37.06
CA VAL A 418 -21.90 17.16 -38.13
C VAL A 418 -23.11 17.88 -37.54
N LEU A 419 -23.41 19.08 -38.06
CA LEU A 419 -24.63 19.80 -37.76
C LEU A 419 -25.83 19.06 -38.35
N LEU A 420 -26.73 18.58 -37.49
CA LEU A 420 -27.95 17.85 -37.88
C LEU A 420 -29.11 18.80 -38.13
N CYS A 421 -29.25 19.85 -37.30
CA CYS A 421 -30.36 20.78 -37.38
C CYS A 421 -29.99 22.15 -36.81
N ALA A 422 -30.52 23.22 -37.40
CA ALA A 422 -30.50 24.57 -36.84
C ALA A 422 -31.94 25.06 -36.70
N LEU A 423 -32.32 25.43 -35.49
CA LEU A 423 -33.62 25.95 -35.12
C LEU A 423 -33.52 27.47 -35.06
N GLU A 424 -34.23 28.12 -35.98
CA GLU A 424 -34.34 29.56 -36.10
C GLU A 424 -35.75 30.00 -35.68
N GLY A 425 -35.89 31.21 -35.13
CA GLY A 425 -37.18 31.75 -34.70
C GLY A 425 -37.13 32.59 -33.42
N HIS A 426 -36.04 32.50 -32.67
CA HIS A 426 -35.76 33.48 -31.63
C HIS A 426 -35.33 34.81 -32.26
N THR A 427 -35.80 35.93 -31.70
CA THR A 427 -35.46 37.28 -32.17
C THR A 427 -34.37 37.94 -31.33
N ASP A 428 -33.85 37.22 -30.33
CA ASP A 428 -32.81 37.68 -29.41
C ASP A 428 -31.98 36.48 -28.90
N TRP A 429 -30.91 36.75 -28.14
CA TRP A 429 -29.97 35.74 -27.64
C TRP A 429 -30.63 34.60 -26.87
N VAL A 430 -30.16 33.36 -27.10
CA VAL A 430 -30.73 32.17 -26.49
C VAL A 430 -29.87 31.71 -25.31
N PRO A 431 -30.37 31.80 -24.06
CA PRO A 431 -29.56 31.53 -22.87
C PRO A 431 -29.35 30.04 -22.58
N CYS A 432 -30.27 29.17 -23.01
CA CYS A 432 -30.25 27.75 -22.66
C CYS A 432 -31.00 26.90 -23.69
N ALA A 433 -30.52 25.68 -23.91
CA ALA A 433 -31.27 24.61 -24.55
C ALA A 433 -30.97 23.29 -23.83
N VAL A 434 -32.00 22.46 -23.67
CA VAL A 434 -31.90 21.16 -23.00
C VAL A 434 -32.71 20.13 -23.74
N PHE A 435 -32.27 18.87 -23.69
CA PHE A 435 -33.09 17.75 -24.10
C PHE A 435 -34.11 17.40 -23.02
N THR A 436 -35.22 16.83 -23.44
CA THR A 436 -36.13 16.11 -22.55
C THR A 436 -35.41 14.92 -21.90
N PRO A 437 -35.72 14.55 -20.65
CA PRO A 437 -35.04 13.44 -19.96
C PRO A 437 -35.18 12.09 -20.66
N ASP A 438 -36.22 11.88 -21.47
CA ASP A 438 -36.46 10.66 -22.24
C ASP A 438 -35.80 10.69 -23.64
N GLY A 439 -35.13 11.78 -24.01
CA GLY A 439 -34.36 11.92 -25.24
C GLY A 439 -35.19 11.91 -26.53
N ARG A 440 -36.52 11.99 -26.41
CA ARG A 440 -37.49 11.93 -27.51
C ARG A 440 -38.03 13.31 -27.87
#